data_AF-A0A2A4SET0-F1
#
_entry.id   AF-A0A2A4SET0-F1
#
_cell.length_a   1.000
_cell.length_b   1.000
_cell.length_c   1.000
_cell.angle_alpha   90.00
_cell.angle_beta   90.00
_cell.angle_gamma   90.00
#
_symmetry.space_group_name_H-M   'P 1'
#
loop_
_entity.id
_entity.type
_entity.pdbx_description
1 polymer ?
#
loop_
_entity_poly.entity_id
_entity_poly.type
_entity_poly.pdbx_seq_one_letter_code
_entity_poly.pdbx_strand_id
1 'polypeptide(L)'
;MSMKDQRTTPEKILLVTEKIEMIIYPKEDDLLYNGKSILKLFKEASLCLPEEIQKLAIQAFPRYVASPIILDVFEDFVDPAVRDAQRYDFEKTLQKEGLMDAYEFYRSNKLRRTHISNVLVMFPLIHKTIGINDLLPIRLISRIHSLISSNPTVDREKKVYRFDNYEMKLSLREKLKVIEFTSQLAYTVCVHVIEYHQKQNKS
;
A
#
# COMPACT_ATOMS: atom_id res chain seq x y z
N MET A 1 -19.36 -31.78 3.20
CA MET A 1 -19.16 -30.70 2.22
C MET A 1 -18.87 -29.42 2.99
N SER A 2 -17.64 -28.91 2.93
CA SER A 2 -17.25 -27.69 3.64
C SER A 2 -17.41 -26.52 2.67
N MET A 3 -18.33 -25.59 2.99
CA MET A 3 -18.44 -24.29 2.34
C MET A 3 -17.17 -23.48 2.63
N LYS A 4 -16.11 -23.73 1.87
CA LYS A 4 -14.89 -22.93 1.90
C LYS A 4 -15.01 -21.83 0.85
N ASP A 5 -15.08 -20.60 1.35
CA ASP A 5 -14.54 -19.40 0.73
C ASP A 5 -14.85 -19.23 -0.77
N GLN A 6 -16.08 -18.85 -1.10
CA GLN A 6 -16.32 -18.01 -2.29
C GLN A 6 -15.69 -16.64 -2.04
N ARG A 7 -14.36 -16.55 -2.04
CA ARG A 7 -13.71 -15.25 -2.19
C ARG A 7 -14.02 -14.78 -3.60
N THR A 8 -14.91 -13.81 -3.68
CA THR A 8 -15.30 -13.16 -4.91
C THR A 8 -14.05 -12.75 -5.68
N THR A 9 -13.89 -13.26 -6.90
CA THR A 9 -12.71 -12.93 -7.69
C THR A 9 -12.78 -11.47 -8.12
N PRO A 10 -11.64 -10.76 -8.16
CA PRO A 10 -11.53 -9.37 -8.64
C PRO A 10 -12.12 -9.19 -10.06
N GLU A 11 -12.11 -10.26 -10.85
CA GLU A 11 -12.75 -10.36 -12.17
C GLU A 11 -14.27 -10.10 -12.12
N LYS A 12 -14.97 -10.52 -11.07
CA LYS A 12 -16.40 -10.26 -10.92
C LYS A 12 -16.69 -8.77 -10.70
N ILE A 13 -15.78 -8.03 -10.06
CA ILE A 13 -15.93 -6.58 -9.86
C ILE A 13 -15.76 -5.83 -11.18
N LEU A 14 -14.79 -6.24 -12.00
CA LEU A 14 -14.58 -5.71 -13.36
C LEU A 14 -15.82 -5.92 -14.24
N LEU A 15 -16.38 -7.14 -14.23
CA LEU A 15 -17.50 -7.51 -15.10
C LEU A 15 -18.82 -6.80 -14.78
N VAL A 16 -19.03 -6.40 -13.53
CA VAL A 16 -20.35 -5.93 -13.07
C VAL A 16 -20.50 -4.41 -13.17
N THR A 17 -19.40 -3.66 -13.20
CA THR A 17 -19.48 -2.26 -12.76
C THR A 17 -19.16 -1.21 -13.79
N GLU A 18 -18.52 -1.51 -14.92
CA GLU A 18 -18.04 -0.54 -15.95
C GLU A 18 -17.17 0.63 -15.42
N LYS A 19 -17.07 0.82 -14.10
CA LYS A 19 -16.36 1.90 -13.40
C LYS A 19 -14.94 1.49 -12.99
N ILE A 20 -14.66 0.19 -12.91
CA ILE A 20 -13.29 -0.32 -12.81
C ILE A 20 -12.81 -0.63 -14.22
N GLU A 21 -11.77 0.06 -14.65
CA GLU A 21 -11.19 -0.13 -15.98
C GLU A 21 -10.23 -1.32 -15.99
N MET A 22 -9.43 -1.47 -14.93
CA MET A 22 -8.38 -2.48 -14.88
C MET A 22 -7.95 -2.80 -13.44
N ILE A 23 -7.44 -4.02 -13.24
CA ILE A 23 -6.74 -4.43 -12.02
C ILE A 23 -5.33 -4.86 -12.41
N ILE A 24 -4.32 -4.18 -11.88
CA ILE A 24 -2.90 -4.52 -12.09
C ILE A 24 -2.41 -5.34 -10.90
N TYR A 25 -2.05 -6.59 -11.14
CA TYR A 25 -1.47 -7.46 -10.12
C TYR A 25 0.02 -7.16 -9.93
N PRO A 26 0.55 -7.26 -8.69
CA PRO A 26 1.98 -7.22 -8.48
C PRO A 26 2.66 -8.36 -9.23
N LYS A 27 3.88 -8.13 -9.72
CA LYS A 27 4.65 -9.17 -10.38
C LYS A 27 5.10 -10.20 -9.35
N GLU A 28 5.22 -11.46 -9.75
CA GLU A 28 5.65 -12.52 -8.84
C GLU A 28 7.01 -12.24 -8.21
N ASP A 29 7.96 -11.70 -8.98
CA ASP A 29 9.29 -11.30 -8.50
C ASP A 29 9.21 -10.28 -7.35
N ASP A 30 8.20 -9.40 -7.35
CA ASP A 30 7.99 -8.41 -6.29
C ASP A 30 7.48 -9.06 -4.99
N LEU A 31 6.99 -10.30 -5.04
CA LEU A 31 6.43 -11.04 -3.91
C LEU A 31 7.42 -12.01 -3.27
N LEU A 32 8.58 -12.20 -3.88
CA LEU A 32 9.56 -13.19 -3.51
C LEU A 32 10.87 -12.53 -3.05
N TYR A 33 11.53 -13.19 -2.10
CA TYR A 33 12.92 -12.95 -1.73
C TYR A 33 13.62 -14.30 -1.65
N ASN A 34 14.67 -14.50 -2.44
CA ASN A 34 15.37 -15.79 -2.59
C ASN A 34 14.41 -16.96 -2.88
N GLY A 35 13.42 -16.74 -3.76
CA GLY A 35 12.43 -17.75 -4.16
C GLY A 35 11.38 -18.09 -3.11
N LYS A 36 11.31 -17.34 -1.99
CA LYS A 36 10.34 -17.55 -0.91
C LYS A 36 9.45 -16.33 -0.74
N SER A 37 8.19 -16.55 -0.34
CA SER A 37 7.22 -15.48 -0.09
C SER A 37 7.72 -14.46 0.93
N ILE A 38 7.77 -13.18 0.52
CA ILE A 38 8.16 -12.07 1.40
C ILE A 38 7.19 -11.94 2.58
N LEU A 39 5.90 -12.21 2.39
CA LEU A 39 4.90 -12.16 3.46
C LEU A 39 5.21 -13.18 4.55
N LYS A 40 5.61 -14.40 4.17
CA LYS A 40 5.95 -15.45 5.14
C LYS A 40 7.24 -15.10 5.87
N LEU A 41 8.30 -14.80 5.11
CA LEU A 41 9.61 -14.46 5.67
C LEU A 41 9.54 -13.23 6.57
N PHE A 42 8.81 -12.20 6.16
CA PHE A 42 8.67 -10.98 6.95
C PHE A 42 7.88 -11.20 8.23
N LYS A 43 6.83 -12.02 8.22
CA LYS A 43 6.09 -12.36 9.45
C LYS A 43 7.01 -13.02 10.48
N GLU A 44 7.83 -13.97 10.04
CA GLU A 44 8.82 -14.63 10.90
C GLU A 44 9.87 -13.62 11.39
N ALA A 45 10.44 -12.84 10.47
CA ALA A 45 11.48 -11.86 10.80
C ALA A 45 10.97 -10.70 11.67
N SER A 46 9.69 -10.34 11.58
CA SER A 46 9.11 -9.23 12.35
C SER A 46 9.18 -9.44 13.86
N LEU A 47 9.41 -10.67 14.33
CA LEU A 47 9.62 -10.99 15.74
C LEU A 47 10.89 -10.32 16.32
N CYS A 48 11.84 -9.90 15.49
CA CYS A 48 13.00 -9.11 15.95
C CYS A 48 12.70 -7.63 16.19
N LEU A 49 11.50 -7.16 15.80
CA LEU A 49 11.05 -5.79 16.01
C LEU A 49 10.33 -5.65 17.36
N PRO A 50 10.27 -4.46 17.96
CA PRO A 50 9.47 -4.19 19.15
C PRO A 50 8.01 -4.62 18.97
N GLU A 51 7.43 -5.27 19.98
CA GLU A 51 6.09 -5.87 19.94
C GLU A 51 5.02 -4.88 19.49
N GLU A 52 5.12 -3.63 19.95
CA GLU A 52 4.19 -2.56 19.63
C GLU A 52 4.16 -2.18 18.15
N ILE A 53 5.23 -2.49 17.38
CA ILE A 53 5.29 -2.18 15.95
C ILE A 53 5.11 -3.39 15.03
N GLN A 54 5.18 -4.63 15.52
CA GLN A 54 5.14 -5.84 14.68
C GLN A 54 3.86 -5.96 13.86
N LYS A 55 2.70 -5.88 14.52
CA LYS A 55 1.39 -6.03 13.87
C LYS A 55 1.17 -4.94 12.81
N LEU A 56 1.55 -3.71 13.12
CA LEU A 56 1.46 -2.58 12.22
C LEU A 56 2.41 -2.75 11.03
N ALA A 57 3.63 -3.23 11.26
CA ALA A 57 4.61 -3.48 10.20
C ALA A 57 4.13 -4.55 9.21
N ILE A 58 3.58 -5.68 9.68
CA ILE A 58 3.03 -6.73 8.81
C ILE A 58 1.86 -6.18 7.97
N GLN A 59 1.03 -5.31 8.56
CA GLN A 59 -0.08 -4.71 7.84
C GLN A 59 0.36 -3.62 6.86
N ALA A 60 1.46 -2.92 7.15
CA ALA A 60 1.95 -1.82 6.34
C ALA A 60 2.83 -2.28 5.17
N PHE A 61 3.75 -3.22 5.38
CA PHE A 61 4.79 -3.51 4.38
C PHE A 61 4.46 -4.67 3.43
N PRO A 62 4.46 -5.95 3.87
CA PRO A 62 4.26 -7.06 2.94
C PRO A 62 2.86 -7.07 2.33
N ARG A 63 1.84 -6.55 3.05
CA ARG A 63 0.51 -6.36 2.46
C ARG A 63 0.50 -5.29 1.37
N TYR A 64 1.19 -4.16 1.57
CA TYR A 64 1.27 -3.12 0.55
C TYR A 64 1.95 -3.65 -0.71
N VAL A 65 3.06 -4.39 -0.58
CA VAL A 65 3.75 -5.03 -1.71
C VAL A 65 2.80 -5.98 -2.46
N ALA A 66 2.14 -6.88 -1.72
CA ALA A 66 1.33 -7.97 -2.29
C ALA A 66 -0.03 -7.58 -2.86
N SER A 67 -0.40 -6.30 -2.76
CA SER A 67 -1.74 -5.90 -3.13
C SER A 67 -1.86 -5.49 -4.61
N PRO A 68 -2.97 -5.84 -5.29
CA PRO A 68 -3.26 -5.30 -6.60
C PRO A 68 -3.50 -3.79 -6.59
N ILE A 69 -3.30 -3.15 -7.74
CA ILE A 69 -3.70 -1.77 -8.00
C ILE A 69 -5.02 -1.82 -8.75
N ILE A 70 -6.05 -1.14 -8.24
CA ILE A 70 -7.26 -0.87 -9.01
C ILE A 70 -7.03 0.41 -9.80
N LEU A 71 -7.44 0.41 -11.06
CA LEU A 71 -7.65 1.62 -11.85
C LEU A 71 -9.15 1.76 -12.06
N ASP A 72 -9.71 2.79 -11.44
CA ASP A 72 -11.12 3.14 -11.57
C ASP A 72 -11.26 4.52 -12.19
N VAL A 73 -12.39 4.74 -12.86
CA VAL A 73 -12.68 6.00 -13.55
C VAL A 73 -12.79 7.19 -12.60
N PHE A 74 -12.86 6.94 -11.29
CA PHE A 74 -13.05 8.00 -10.30
C PHE A 74 -11.76 8.77 -10.00
N GLU A 75 -10.60 8.17 -10.27
CA GLU A 75 -9.31 8.80 -10.00
C GLU A 75 -8.99 9.99 -10.92
N ASP A 76 -9.73 10.14 -12.03
CA ASP A 76 -9.59 11.21 -13.02
C ASP A 76 -10.53 12.40 -12.78
N PHE A 77 -11.48 12.32 -11.85
CA PHE A 77 -12.35 13.45 -11.52
C PHE A 77 -11.58 14.52 -10.74
N VAL A 78 -11.54 15.74 -11.31
CA VAL A 78 -10.92 16.92 -10.69
C VAL A 78 -11.81 17.53 -9.60
N ASP A 79 -13.14 17.46 -9.77
CA ASP A 79 -14.11 17.95 -8.78
C ASP A 79 -14.37 16.89 -7.69
N PRO A 80 -13.99 17.13 -6.42
CA PRO A 80 -14.22 16.19 -5.34
C PRO A 80 -15.69 15.87 -5.09
N ALA A 81 -16.60 16.83 -5.26
CA ALA A 81 -18.03 16.63 -4.98
C ALA A 81 -18.65 15.67 -5.99
N VAL A 82 -18.31 15.84 -7.28
CA VAL A 82 -18.76 14.95 -8.36
C VAL A 82 -18.16 13.55 -8.18
N ARG A 83 -16.85 13.49 -7.89
CA ARG A 83 -16.15 12.22 -7.62
C ARG A 83 -16.81 11.45 -6.49
N ASP A 84 -17.05 12.12 -5.36
CA ASP A 84 -17.55 11.47 -4.16
C ASP A 84 -19.01 11.02 -4.34
N ALA A 85 -19.84 11.79 -5.05
CA ALA A 85 -21.21 11.39 -5.40
C ALA A 85 -21.25 10.16 -6.33
N GLN A 86 -20.49 10.18 -7.42
CA GLN A 86 -20.42 9.05 -8.36
C GLN A 86 -19.86 7.78 -7.70
N ARG A 87 -18.88 7.94 -6.81
CA ARG A 87 -18.27 6.84 -6.06
C ARG A 87 -19.22 6.27 -5.00
N TYR A 88 -20.03 7.11 -4.37
CA TYR A 88 -21.07 6.68 -3.45
C TYR A 88 -22.14 5.82 -4.14
N ASP A 89 -22.61 6.24 -5.33
CA ASP A 89 -23.58 5.45 -6.10
C ASP A 89 -22.99 4.11 -6.56
N PHE A 90 -21.71 4.10 -6.94
CA PHE A 90 -20.98 2.88 -7.27
C PHE A 90 -20.83 1.93 -6.06
N GLU A 91 -20.46 2.45 -4.89
CA GLU A 91 -20.34 1.66 -3.65
C GLU A 91 -21.69 1.05 -3.24
N LYS A 92 -22.81 1.76 -3.46
CA LYS A 92 -24.15 1.17 -3.28
C LYS A 92 -24.42 -0.01 -4.19
N THR A 93 -24.01 0.06 -5.45
CA THR A 93 -24.17 -1.06 -6.40
C THR A 93 -23.33 -2.25 -5.96
N LEU A 94 -22.06 -2.02 -5.59
CA LEU A 94 -21.21 -3.07 -5.04
C LEU A 94 -21.81 -3.73 -3.79
N GLN A 95 -22.44 -2.94 -2.91
CA GLN A 95 -23.10 -3.47 -1.73
C GLN A 95 -24.31 -4.35 -2.06
N LYS A 96 -25.13 -3.97 -3.04
CA LYS A 96 -26.26 -4.80 -3.53
C LYS A 96 -25.78 -6.13 -4.12
N GLU A 97 -24.62 -6.12 -4.77
CA GLU A 97 -24.03 -7.29 -5.44
C GLU A 97 -23.17 -8.16 -4.49
N GLY A 98 -23.04 -7.79 -3.21
CA GLY A 98 -22.19 -8.49 -2.24
C GLY A 98 -20.70 -8.40 -2.58
N LEU A 99 -20.28 -7.33 -3.26
CA LEU A 99 -18.92 -7.10 -3.75
C LEU A 99 -18.13 -6.07 -2.93
N MET A 100 -18.76 -5.42 -1.93
CA MET A 100 -18.15 -4.32 -1.18
C MET A 100 -16.85 -4.75 -0.47
N ASP A 101 -16.85 -5.89 0.23
CA ASP A 101 -15.66 -6.38 0.95
C ASP A 101 -14.48 -6.64 0.00
N ALA A 102 -14.76 -7.19 -1.18
CA ALA A 102 -13.74 -7.44 -2.19
C ALA A 102 -13.20 -6.12 -2.75
N TYR A 103 -14.07 -5.18 -3.10
CA TYR A 103 -13.68 -3.85 -3.56
C TYR A 103 -12.87 -3.09 -2.50
N GLU A 104 -13.31 -3.11 -1.23
CA GLU A 104 -12.59 -2.50 -0.12
C GLU A 104 -11.20 -3.12 0.04
N PHE A 105 -11.08 -4.44 -0.02
CA PHE A 105 -9.79 -5.13 0.05
C PHE A 105 -8.83 -4.71 -1.07
N TYR A 106 -9.30 -4.61 -2.31
CA TYR A 106 -8.43 -4.23 -3.43
C TYR A 106 -8.14 -2.73 -3.45
N ARG A 107 -9.13 -1.88 -3.19
CA ARG A 107 -8.98 -0.42 -3.16
C ARG A 107 -8.14 0.05 -1.99
N SER A 108 -8.27 -0.59 -0.83
CA SER A 108 -7.58 -0.16 0.38
C SER A 108 -6.08 -0.16 0.16
N ASN A 109 -5.52 -1.20 -0.48
CA ASN A 109 -4.12 -1.47 -0.23
C ASN A 109 -3.09 -0.63 -1.00
N LYS A 110 -3.39 -0.07 -2.19
CA LYS A 110 -2.39 0.72 -2.95
C LYS A 110 -2.80 2.16 -3.31
N LEU A 111 -4.05 2.43 -3.67
CA LEU A 111 -4.47 3.78 -4.08
C LEU A 111 -4.71 4.75 -2.91
N ARG A 112 -4.98 4.25 -1.69
CA ARG A 112 -5.41 5.07 -0.55
C ARG A 112 -4.25 5.75 0.17
N ARG A 113 -4.42 7.05 0.44
CA ARG A 113 -3.47 7.87 1.24
C ARG A 113 -3.07 7.25 2.56
N THR A 114 -4.00 6.58 3.26
CA THR A 114 -3.75 5.99 4.57
C THR A 114 -2.69 4.89 4.50
N HIS A 115 -2.68 4.10 3.42
CA HIS A 115 -1.73 3.00 3.29
C HIS A 115 -0.34 3.49 2.92
N ILE A 116 -0.25 4.49 2.03
CA ILE A 116 1.02 5.19 1.76
C ILE A 116 1.53 5.85 3.05
N SER A 117 0.66 6.54 3.78
CA SER A 117 1.00 7.14 5.08
C SER A 117 1.51 6.12 6.08
N ASN A 118 0.88 4.94 6.17
CA ASN A 118 1.32 3.88 7.08
C ASN A 118 2.75 3.42 6.75
N VAL A 119 3.08 3.20 5.47
CA VAL A 119 4.45 2.86 5.05
C VAL A 119 5.43 3.97 5.44
N LEU A 120 5.09 5.22 5.15
CA LEU A 120 5.96 6.38 5.43
C LEU A 120 6.13 6.67 6.93
N VAL A 121 5.11 6.45 7.75
CA VAL A 121 5.17 6.63 9.22
C VAL A 121 5.91 5.47 9.88
N MET A 122 5.74 4.24 9.39
CA MET A 122 6.38 3.06 9.96
C MET A 122 7.86 2.95 9.60
N PHE A 123 8.27 3.46 8.43
CA PHE A 123 9.67 3.36 7.99
C PHE A 123 10.66 3.93 9.02
N PRO A 124 10.52 5.18 9.53
CA PRO A 124 11.45 5.72 10.51
C PRO A 124 11.57 4.89 11.80
N LEU A 125 10.46 4.26 12.23
CA LEU A 125 10.45 3.39 13.41
C LEU A 125 11.31 2.15 13.17
N ILE A 126 11.08 1.45 12.05
CA ILE A 126 11.87 0.26 11.70
C ILE A 126 13.33 0.64 11.44
N HIS A 127 13.58 1.72 10.69
CA HIS A 127 14.93 2.21 10.41
C HIS A 127 15.72 2.44 11.70
N LYS A 128 15.11 3.06 12.73
CA LYS A 128 15.72 3.26 14.04
C LYS A 128 16.00 1.94 14.78
N THR A 129 15.13 0.95 14.63
CA THR A 129 15.29 -0.36 15.29
C THR A 129 16.43 -1.18 14.70
N ILE A 130 16.50 -1.32 13.37
CA ILE A 130 17.41 -2.28 12.72
C ILE A 130 18.58 -1.63 11.97
N GLY A 131 18.60 -0.30 11.85
CA GLY A 131 19.71 0.44 11.23
C GLY A 131 19.85 0.23 9.71
N ILE A 132 18.78 0.47 8.96
CA ILE A 132 18.80 0.40 7.47
C ILE A 132 19.71 1.50 6.90
N ASN A 133 20.97 1.18 6.63
CA ASN A 133 21.98 2.12 6.08
C ASN A 133 21.98 2.22 4.54
N ASP A 134 20.94 1.71 3.89
CA ASP A 134 20.80 1.75 2.43
C ASP A 134 20.34 3.14 1.96
N LEU A 135 20.97 3.66 0.91
CA LEU A 135 20.61 4.93 0.29
C LEU A 135 19.28 4.86 -0.47
N LEU A 136 18.87 3.68 -0.93
CA LEU A 136 17.66 3.50 -1.73
C LEU A 136 16.37 3.92 -0.97
N PRO A 137 16.08 3.41 0.24
CA PRO A 137 14.92 3.84 1.03
C PRO A 137 14.85 5.36 1.23
N ILE A 138 15.99 6.00 1.53
CA ILE A 138 16.07 7.46 1.74
C ILE A 138 15.69 8.21 0.46
N ARG A 139 16.23 7.77 -0.69
CA ARG A 139 15.90 8.36 -2.00
C ARG A 139 14.42 8.16 -2.37
N LEU A 140 13.86 6.98 -2.10
CA LEU A 140 12.45 6.68 -2.37
C LEU A 140 11.53 7.57 -1.55
N ILE A 141 11.82 7.76 -0.27
CA ILE A 141 11.08 8.67 0.61
C ILE A 141 11.11 10.09 0.07
N SER A 142 12.29 10.60 -0.28
CA SER A 142 12.41 11.94 -0.88
C SER A 142 11.59 12.09 -2.16
N ARG A 143 11.58 11.08 -3.03
CA ARG A 143 10.77 11.08 -4.27
C ARG A 143 9.27 11.08 -3.97
N ILE A 144 8.82 10.22 -3.05
CA ILE A 144 7.42 10.18 -2.62
C ILE A 144 6.99 11.54 -2.09
N HIS A 145 7.76 12.11 -1.16
CA HIS A 145 7.51 13.45 -0.60
C HIS A 145 7.41 14.56 -1.64
N SER A 146 8.30 14.56 -2.63
CA SER A 146 8.30 15.57 -3.69
C SER A 146 7.02 15.54 -4.54
N LEU A 147 6.38 14.37 -4.67
CA LEU A 147 5.15 14.20 -5.42
C LEU A 147 3.92 14.51 -4.56
N ILE A 148 3.89 14.02 -3.31
CA ILE A 148 2.70 14.17 -2.45
C ILE A 148 2.62 15.50 -1.71
N SER A 149 3.73 16.25 -1.58
CA SER A 149 3.76 17.55 -0.91
C SER A 149 4.38 18.63 -1.79
N SER A 150 3.65 19.72 -2.05
CA SER A 150 4.21 20.93 -2.68
C SER A 150 4.97 21.82 -1.68
N ASN A 151 4.92 21.45 -0.40
CA ASN A 151 5.75 21.97 0.67
C ASN A 151 5.63 20.98 1.84
N PRO A 152 6.72 20.36 2.32
CA PRO A 152 6.67 19.52 3.50
C PRO A 152 6.57 20.41 4.74
N THR A 153 5.43 21.07 4.95
CA THR A 153 5.03 21.43 6.31
C THR A 153 4.66 20.13 7.00
N VAL A 154 5.68 19.44 7.52
CA VAL A 154 5.50 18.55 8.66
C VAL A 154 4.82 19.42 9.71
N ASP A 155 3.53 19.23 9.90
CA ASP A 155 2.83 19.79 11.04
C ASP A 155 3.48 19.13 12.26
N ARG A 156 4.50 19.80 12.83
CA ARG A 156 5.44 19.23 13.82
C ARG A 156 4.69 18.74 15.07
N GLU A 157 3.50 19.26 15.29
CA GLU A 157 2.61 18.87 16.38
C GLU A 157 1.75 17.63 16.05
N LYS A 158 1.47 17.34 14.77
CA LYS A 158 0.51 16.27 14.40
C LYS A 158 1.11 15.07 13.68
N LYS A 159 2.34 15.13 13.14
CA LYS A 159 2.95 14.03 12.35
C LYS A 159 2.04 13.50 11.22
N VAL A 160 1.14 14.32 10.68
CA VAL A 160 0.24 13.94 9.59
C VAL A 160 0.82 14.42 8.26
N TYR A 161 1.03 13.49 7.33
CA TYR A 161 1.34 13.80 5.94
C TYR A 161 0.11 14.45 5.29
N ARG A 162 0.25 15.66 4.75
CA ARG A 162 -0.82 16.29 3.96
C ARG A 162 -0.79 15.69 2.56
N PHE A 163 -1.83 14.92 2.22
CA PHE A 163 -2.01 14.24 0.92
C PHE A 163 -2.89 15.02 -0.05
N ASP A 164 -3.21 16.28 0.24
CA ASP A 164 -4.14 17.10 -0.56
C ASP A 164 -3.70 17.18 -2.02
N ASN A 165 -2.38 17.27 -2.28
CA ASN A 165 -1.87 17.24 -3.65
C ASN A 165 -2.03 15.86 -4.30
N TYR A 166 -1.78 14.77 -3.57
CA TYR A 166 -1.95 13.41 -4.09
C TYR A 166 -3.39 13.17 -4.53
N GLU A 167 -4.37 13.63 -3.76
CA GLU A 167 -5.79 13.39 -4.05
C GLU A 167 -6.39 14.35 -5.07
N MET A 168 -5.92 15.61 -5.13
CA MET A 168 -6.59 16.67 -5.91
C MET A 168 -5.77 17.24 -7.07
N LYS A 169 -4.45 17.01 -7.10
CA LYS A 169 -3.56 17.66 -8.09
C LYS A 169 -2.74 16.70 -8.93
N LEU A 170 -2.44 15.50 -8.41
CA LEU A 170 -1.69 14.51 -9.18
C LEU A 170 -2.57 13.85 -10.22
N SER A 171 -2.05 13.79 -11.44
CA SER A 171 -2.59 12.94 -12.50
C SER A 171 -2.52 11.47 -12.11
N LEU A 172 -3.33 10.61 -12.74
CA LEU A 172 -3.27 9.16 -12.54
C LEU A 172 -1.85 8.61 -12.72
N ARG A 173 -1.11 9.09 -13.74
CA ARG A 173 0.27 8.70 -13.99
C ARG A 173 1.22 9.05 -12.83
N GLU A 174 1.01 10.18 -12.17
CA GLU A 174 1.82 10.58 -11.01
C GLU A 174 1.43 9.81 -9.75
N LYS A 175 0.13 9.56 -9.53
CA LYS A 175 -0.35 8.67 -8.46
C LYS A 175 0.28 7.28 -8.59
N LEU A 176 0.31 6.72 -9.81
CA LEU A 176 0.97 5.45 -10.10
C LEU A 176 2.46 5.45 -9.75
N LYS A 177 3.20 6.54 -10.02
CA LYS A 177 4.60 6.66 -9.60
C LYS A 177 4.75 6.68 -8.08
N VAL A 178 3.87 7.36 -7.35
CA VAL A 178 3.88 7.34 -5.88
C VAL A 178 3.67 5.92 -5.36
N ILE A 179 2.74 5.18 -5.95
CA ILE A 179 2.46 3.78 -5.59
C ILE A 179 3.66 2.89 -5.89
N GLU A 180 4.30 3.07 -7.04
CA GLU A 180 5.50 2.34 -7.43
C GLU A 180 6.64 2.58 -6.43
N PHE A 181 6.96 3.84 -6.14
CA PHE A 181 8.02 4.17 -5.18
C PHE A 181 7.70 3.69 -3.77
N THR A 182 6.44 3.77 -3.34
CA THR A 182 6.01 3.27 -2.03
C THR A 182 6.11 1.74 -1.97
N SER A 183 5.80 1.04 -3.08
CA SER A 183 5.93 -0.42 -3.17
C SER A 183 7.39 -0.85 -3.10
N GLN A 184 8.28 -0.14 -3.80
CA GLN A 184 9.73 -0.37 -3.73
C GLN A 184 10.27 -0.12 -2.33
N LEU A 185 9.83 0.95 -1.66
CA LEU A 185 10.21 1.25 -0.28
C LEU A 185 9.75 0.12 0.64
N ALA A 186 8.49 -0.32 0.49
CA ALA A 186 7.94 -1.38 1.33
C ALA A 186 8.65 -2.71 1.13
N TYR A 187 8.94 -3.09 -0.11
CA TYR A 187 9.74 -4.27 -0.44
C TYR A 187 11.13 -4.19 0.18
N THR A 188 11.81 -3.05 0.02
CA THR A 188 13.16 -2.85 0.56
C THR A 188 13.16 -3.01 2.08
N VAL A 189 12.21 -2.41 2.78
CA VAL A 189 12.05 -2.59 4.24
C VAL A 189 11.83 -4.06 4.58
N CYS A 190 11.00 -4.78 3.83
CA CYS A 190 10.79 -6.20 4.05
C CYS A 190 12.10 -6.99 4.00
N VAL A 191 12.90 -6.78 2.95
CA VAL A 191 14.18 -7.45 2.76
C VAL A 191 15.14 -7.14 3.92
N HIS A 192 15.31 -5.87 4.28
CA HIS A 192 16.23 -5.47 5.34
C HIS A 192 15.86 -6.07 6.71
N VAL A 193 14.56 -6.15 7.05
CA VAL A 193 14.10 -6.80 8.28
C VAL A 193 14.41 -8.30 8.26
N ILE A 194 14.18 -8.97 7.12
CA ILE A 194 14.48 -10.39 6.93
C ILE A 194 15.97 -10.66 7.11
N GLU A 195 16.82 -9.87 6.45
CA GLU A 195 18.27 -10.00 6.53
C GLU A 195 18.82 -9.74 7.93
N TYR A 196 18.28 -8.73 8.62
CA TYR A 196 18.64 -8.42 9.99
C TYR A 196 18.34 -9.60 10.92
N HIS A 197 17.14 -10.17 10.85
CA HIS A 197 16.76 -11.34 11.65
C HIS A 197 17.68 -12.55 11.37
N GLN A 198 18.00 -12.80 10.10
CA GLN A 198 18.90 -13.90 9.72
C GLN A 198 20.33 -13.72 10.24
N LYS A 199 20.83 -12.47 10.33
CA LYS A 199 22.14 -12.18 10.92
C LYS A 199 22.16 -12.44 12.43
N GLN A 200 21.08 -12.08 13.14
CA GLN A 200 20.96 -12.33 14.58
C GLN A 200 20.95 -13.83 14.92
N ASN A 201 20.26 -14.66 14.13
CA ASN A 201 20.19 -16.10 14.38
C ASN A 201 21.45 -16.89 13.99
N LYS A 202 22.44 -16.25 13.34
CA LYS A 202 23.72 -16.84 12.96
C LYS A 202 24.87 -16.47 13.90
N SER A 203 24.62 -15.56 14.85
CA SER A 203 25.56 -15.10 15.88
C SER A 203 25.27 -15.80 17.19
#